data_AF-A0A6G9YTD6-F1
#
_entry.id   AF-A0A6G9YTD6-F1
#
_cell.length_a   1.000
_cell.length_b   1.000
_cell.length_c   1.000
_cell.angle_alpha   90.00
_cell.angle_beta   90.00
_cell.angle_gamma   90.00
#
_symmetry.space_group_name_H-M   'P 1'
#
loop_
_entity.id
_entity.type
_entity.pdbx_description
1 polymer ?
#
loop_
_entity_poly.entity_id
_entity_poly.type
_entity_poly.pdbx_seq_one_letter_code
_entity_poly.pdbx_strand_id
1 'polypeptide(L)'
;MMEKFSYTAKSGKKITLPRFDNIPFGVIRTLRKEGETEQFFGLIEGVCGAKDLAVIDTMTQAEVRELMTAWQRDSSVDLGESSAS
;
A
#
# COMPACT_ATOMS: atom_id res chain seq x y z
N MET A 1 -1.16 19.73 4.66
CA MET A 1 -0.12 18.69 4.84
C MET A 1 -0.78 17.36 4.58
N MET A 2 -0.13 16.46 3.87
CA MET A 2 -0.67 15.13 3.57
C MET A 2 -0.52 14.24 4.80
N GLU A 3 -1.61 13.67 5.30
CA GLU A 3 -1.56 12.76 6.44
C GLU A 3 -0.85 11.45 6.05
N LYS A 4 -0.13 10.86 7.01
CA LYS A 4 0.75 9.72 6.76
C LYS A 4 0.33 8.50 7.57
N PHE A 5 0.36 7.35 6.92
CA PHE A 5 0.31 6.03 7.55
C PHE A 5 1.73 5.61 7.96
N SER A 6 1.88 5.07 9.16
CA SER A 6 3.16 4.57 9.69
C SER A 6 3.02 3.11 10.09
N TYR A 7 3.90 2.26 9.59
CA TYR A 7 3.93 0.82 9.89
C TYR A 7 5.31 0.41 10.38
N THR A 8 5.36 -0.49 11.37
CA THR A 8 6.62 -1.08 11.85
C THR A 8 6.69 -2.52 11.38
N ALA A 9 7.63 -2.81 10.46
CA ALA A 9 7.85 -4.16 9.96
C ALA A 9 8.39 -5.08 11.06
N LYS A 10 8.29 -6.41 10.88
CA LYS A 10 8.82 -7.39 11.86
C LYS A 10 10.33 -7.27 12.05
N SER A 11 11.04 -6.73 11.05
CA SER A 11 12.45 -6.36 11.14
C SER A 11 12.75 -5.18 12.08
N GLY A 12 11.72 -4.52 12.61
CA GLY A 12 11.83 -3.30 13.44
C GLY A 12 11.99 -2.00 12.64
N LYS A 13 12.11 -2.09 11.31
CA LYS A 13 12.20 -0.91 10.42
C LYS A 13 10.82 -0.28 10.24
N LYS A 14 10.79 1.05 10.15
CA LYS A 14 9.56 1.82 9.90
C LYS A 14 9.36 2.05 8.41
N ILE A 15 8.11 1.95 7.96
CA ILE A 15 7.63 2.26 6.62
C ILE A 15 6.64 3.42 6.76
N THR A 16 6.78 4.45 5.93
CA THR A 16 5.89 5.61 5.91
C THR A 16 5.24 5.75 4.55
N LEU A 17 3.93 5.68 4.51
CA LEU A 17 3.13 5.86 3.29
C LEU A 17 2.17 7.04 3.49
N PRO A 18 1.64 7.67 2.43
CA PRO A 18 0.45 8.51 2.60
C PRO A 18 -0.70 7.67 3.17
N ARG A 19 -1.70 8.26 3.83
CA ARG A 19 -2.94 7.52 4.08
C ARG A 19 -3.56 7.09 2.74
N PHE A 20 -4.28 5.98 2.76
CA PHE A 20 -4.81 5.34 1.55
C PHE A 20 -5.80 6.25 0.80
N ASP A 21 -6.63 6.98 1.54
CA ASP A 21 -7.55 8.01 1.02
C ASP A 21 -6.84 9.23 0.39
N ASN A 22 -5.57 9.43 0.71
CA ASN A 22 -4.74 10.50 0.20
C ASN A 22 -3.87 10.06 -0.99
N ILE A 23 -3.99 8.82 -1.47
CA ILE A 23 -3.29 8.39 -2.69
C ILE A 23 -3.75 9.27 -3.86
N PRO A 24 -2.81 9.88 -4.63
CA PRO A 24 -3.20 10.69 -5.77
C PRO A 24 -4.02 9.88 -6.76
N PHE A 25 -5.23 10.35 -7.07
CA PHE A 25 -6.14 9.63 -7.99
C PHE A 25 -5.51 9.39 -9.38
N GLY A 26 -4.52 10.20 -9.77
CA GLY A 26 -3.71 9.95 -10.96
C GLY A 26 -3.05 8.57 -10.99
N VAL A 27 -2.50 8.12 -9.86
CA VAL A 27 -1.87 6.79 -9.69
C VAL A 27 -2.92 5.69 -9.83
N ILE A 28 -4.06 5.82 -9.14
CA ILE A 28 -5.18 4.86 -9.24
C ILE A 28 -5.69 4.76 -10.68
N ARG A 29 -5.92 5.91 -11.32
CA ARG A 29 -6.43 6.00 -12.69
C ARG A 29 -5.48 5.34 -13.68
N THR A 30 -4.17 5.48 -13.54
CA THR A 30 -3.21 4.86 -14.47
C THR A 30 -3.20 3.34 -14.35
N LEU A 31 -3.40 2.82 -13.13
CA LEU A 31 -3.35 1.39 -12.85
C LEU A 31 -4.66 0.64 -13.16
N ARG A 32 -5.80 1.33 -13.34
CA ARG A 32 -7.15 0.73 -13.46
C ARG A 32 -7.35 -0.38 -14.51
N LYS A 33 -6.43 -0.52 -15.48
CA LYS A 33 -6.50 -1.53 -16.54
C LYS A 33 -5.51 -2.67 -16.34
N GLU A 34 -4.59 -2.52 -15.40
CA GLU A 34 -3.60 -3.52 -15.07
C GLU A 34 -4.24 -4.65 -14.25
N GLY A 35 -3.61 -5.83 -14.26
CA GLY A 35 -4.03 -6.94 -13.40
C GLY A 35 -3.79 -6.61 -11.92
N GLU A 36 -4.49 -7.29 -11.01
CA GLU A 36 -4.44 -7.01 -9.57
C GLU A 36 -3.00 -6.97 -9.01
N THR A 37 -2.12 -7.86 -9.47
CA THR A 37 -0.71 -7.89 -9.08
C THR A 37 0.05 -6.64 -9.53
N GLU A 38 -0.16 -6.17 -10.76
CA GLU A 38 0.50 -4.97 -11.27
C GLU A 38 -0.07 -3.69 -10.64
N GLN A 39 -1.39 -3.66 -10.38
CA GLN A 39 -2.01 -2.58 -9.62
C GLN A 39 -1.42 -2.47 -8.21
N PHE A 40 -1.17 -3.62 -7.58
CA PHE A 40 -0.55 -3.70 -6.27
C PHE A 40 0.86 -3.11 -6.24
N PHE A 41 1.74 -3.55 -7.14
CA PHE A 41 3.10 -3.02 -7.21
C PHE A 41 3.12 -1.54 -7.59
N GLY A 42 2.37 -1.16 -8.62
CA GLY A 42 2.29 0.23 -9.07
C GLY A 42 1.74 1.19 -8.01
N LEU A 43 0.86 0.72 -7.12
CA LEU A 43 0.37 1.51 -5.99
C LEU A 43 1.49 1.82 -5.00
N ILE A 44 2.24 0.79 -4.57
CA ILE A 44 3.33 0.94 -3.61
C ILE A 44 4.44 1.80 -4.24
N GLU A 45 4.90 1.46 -5.45
CA GLU A 45 5.97 2.19 -6.15
C GLU A 45 5.59 3.64 -6.45
N GLY A 46 4.31 3.90 -6.74
CA GLY A 46 3.80 5.24 -7.07
C GLY A 46 3.75 6.20 -5.88
N VAL A 47 3.78 5.69 -4.64
CA VAL A 47 3.67 6.53 -3.42
C VAL A 47 4.77 6.33 -2.39
N CYS A 48 5.53 5.24 -2.50
CA CYS A 48 6.59 4.89 -1.57
C CYS A 48 7.92 5.51 -2.00
N GLY A 49 8.64 6.12 -1.05
CA GLY A 49 10.00 6.58 -1.29
C GLY A 49 10.99 5.42 -1.34
N ALA A 50 12.11 5.58 -2.05
CA ALA A 50 13.11 4.53 -2.25
C ALA A 50 13.60 3.86 -0.95
N LYS A 51 13.70 4.61 0.16
CA LYS A 51 14.10 4.08 1.46
C LYS A 51 13.10 3.07 2.03
N ASP A 52 11.81 3.41 1.96
CA ASP A 52 10.75 2.59 2.53
C ASP A 52 10.43 1.41 1.60
N LEU A 53 10.55 1.61 0.29
CA LEU A 53 10.47 0.54 -0.72
C LEU A 53 11.54 -0.52 -0.47
N ALA A 54 12.78 -0.11 -0.19
CA ALA A 54 13.86 -1.04 0.17
C ALA A 54 13.59 -1.82 1.47
N VAL A 55 12.68 -1.37 2.35
CA VAL A 55 12.23 -2.19 3.47
C VAL A 55 11.22 -3.24 3.00
N ILE A 56 10.25 -2.81 2.18
CA ILE A 56 9.22 -3.68 1.59
C ILE A 56 9.84 -4.81 0.78
N ASP A 57 10.89 -4.54 0.01
CA ASP A 57 11.61 -5.54 -0.81
C ASP A 57 12.26 -6.65 0.03
N THR A 58 12.51 -6.40 1.33
CA THR A 58 13.06 -7.40 2.26
C THR A 58 11.99 -8.18 3.01
N MET A 59 10.71 -7.81 2.85
CA MET A 59 9.58 -8.46 3.52
C MET A 59 9.17 -9.72 2.76
N THR A 60 8.66 -10.70 3.50
CA THR A 60 7.98 -11.86 2.91
C THR A 60 6.62 -11.45 2.33
N GLN A 61 6.10 -12.27 1.40
CA GLN A 61 4.75 -12.06 0.85
C GLN A 61 3.66 -11.95 1.93
N ALA A 62 3.82 -12.69 3.04
CA ALA A 62 2.88 -12.64 4.16
C ALA A 62 2.89 -11.28 4.86
N GLU A 63 4.08 -10.74 5.14
CA GLU A 63 4.24 -9.43 5.77
C GLU A 63 3.77 -8.29 4.84
N VAL A 64 4.01 -8.42 3.54
CA VAL A 64 3.53 -7.45 2.54
C VAL A 64 2.00 -7.41 2.50
N ARG A 65 1.33 -8.57 2.62
CA ARG A 65 -0.13 -8.64 2.74
C ARG A 65 -0.63 -7.97 4.02
N GLU A 66 0.03 -8.24 5.16
CA GLU A 66 -0.29 -7.61 6.45
C GLU A 66 -0.18 -6.08 6.38
N LEU A 67 0.90 -5.55 5.78
CA LEU A 67 1.10 -4.13 5.55
C LEU A 67 -0.06 -3.52 4.76
N MET A 68 -0.47 -4.16 3.67
CA MET A 68 -1.49 -3.62 2.76
C MET A 68 -2.89 -3.64 3.35
N THR A 69 -3.21 -4.68 4.12
CA THR A 69 -4.44 -4.73 4.92
C THR A 69 -4.43 -3.64 5.99
N ALA A 70 -3.31 -3.42 6.69
CA ALA A 70 -3.19 -2.38 7.70
C ALA A 70 -3.33 -0.98 7.09
N TRP A 71 -2.72 -0.75 5.93
CA TRP A 71 -2.73 0.53 5.24
C TRP A 71 -4.14 0.93 4.77
N GLN A 72 -4.89 -0.01 4.20
CA GLN A 72 -6.29 0.18 3.80
C GLN A 72 -7.20 0.44 5.02
N ARG A 73 -7.08 -0.38 6.07
CA ARG A 73 -7.86 -0.25 7.31
C ARG A 73 -7.64 1.09 8.01
N ASP A 74 -6.42 1.62 8.02
CA ASP A 74 -6.12 2.92 8.64
C ASP A 74 -6.94 4.07 8.04
N SER A 75 -7.32 3.96 6.76
CA SER A 75 -8.12 4.97 6.07
C SER A 75 -9.62 4.63 6.05
N SER A 76 -10.05 3.57 6.74
CA SER A 76 -11.40 3.00 6.62
C SER A 76 -11.80 2.70 5.16
N VAL A 77 -10.82 2.54 4.27
CA VAL A 77 -11.02 2.18 2.87
C VAL A 77 -10.85 0.67 2.79
N ASP A 78 -11.95 -0.03 2.56
CA ASP A 78 -11.92 -1.43 2.18
C ASP A 78 -11.99 -1.47 0.65
N LEU A 79 -10.88 -1.77 -0.04
CA LEU A 79 -10.94 -2.02 -1.49
C LEU A 79 -11.61 -3.38 -1.70
N GLY A 80 -12.93 -3.36 -1.58
CA GLY A 80 -13.81 -4.46 -1.94
C GLY A 80 -13.36 -5.80 -1.39
N GLU A 81 -13.79 -6.13 -0.17
CA GLU A 81 -14.39 -7.45 0.02
C GLU A 81 -15.54 -7.58 -0.99
N SER A 82 -15.21 -7.91 -2.24
CA SER A 82 -16.16 -8.50 -3.16
C SER A 82 -16.57 -9.80 -2.50
N SER A 83 -17.68 -9.77 -1.77
CA SER A 83 -18.49 -10.95 -1.55
C SER A 83 -18.88 -11.46 -2.94
N ALA A 84 -18.00 -12.25 -3.55
CA ALA A 84 -18.34 -13.14 -4.62
C ALA A 84 -19.40 -14.09 -4.03
N SER A 85 -20.66 -13.75 -4.29
CA SER A 85 -21.80 -14.65 -4.14
C SER A 85 -21.84 -15.58 -5.34
#